data_AF-A0A6N6KR99-F1
#
_entry.id   AF-A0A6N6KR99-F1
#
_cell.length_a   1.000
_cell.length_b   1.000
_cell.length_c   1.000
_cell.angle_alpha   90.00
_cell.angle_beta   90.00
_cell.angle_gamma   90.00
#
_symmetry.space_group_name_H-M   'P 1'
#
loop_
_entity.id
_entity.type
_entity.pdbx_description
1 polymer ?
#
loop_
_entity_poly.entity_id
_entity_poly.type
_entity_poly.pdbx_seq_one_letter_code
_entity_poly.pdbx_strand_id
1 'polypeptide(L)'
;MSKIFIISNHPELAATLESKFSALGRPVQKFSLPLKNEVPEIGQDDVLVIQEPIFINNNYLSASFSWKNYLKLHSPRAVLLSAGFGNLQDANYLDLLKLPADIEETFFQARMAEEEWIPCTTGGIDVQEKIFRFFEGHGDESVTDELHKMLRICKIARDELKIHEADFTEVRNELLLPNKLSHKWNVLQSRWQFYMPYFECLPYYQDFATLGSLFKTIAPFFANECSEESIFWETQCVENLERLKTGLEKIENSYGR
;
A
#
# COMPACT_ATOMS: atom_id res chain seq x y z
N MET A 1 -23.48 -10.59 10.85
CA MET A 1 -24.09 -9.28 11.13
C MET A 1 -23.16 -8.25 10.53
N SER A 2 -23.66 -7.35 9.69
CA SER A 2 -22.82 -6.35 9.02
C SER A 2 -22.27 -5.35 10.04
N LYS A 3 -21.00 -4.97 9.83
CA LYS A 3 -20.24 -4.04 10.66
C LYS A 3 -20.03 -2.72 9.92
N ILE A 4 -19.71 -1.68 10.68
CA ILE A 4 -19.32 -0.37 10.15
C ILE A 4 -17.90 -0.09 10.62
N PHE A 5 -17.01 0.16 9.67
CA PHE A 5 -15.61 0.48 9.88
C PHE A 5 -15.43 1.96 9.60
N ILE A 6 -14.78 2.69 10.51
CA ILE A 6 -14.49 4.12 10.34
C ILE A 6 -12.97 4.29 10.34
N ILE A 7 -12.42 4.78 9.23
CA ILE A 7 -11.02 5.17 9.09
C ILE A 7 -10.94 6.70 9.17
N SER A 8 -10.16 7.21 10.12
CA SER A 8 -10.03 8.65 10.34
C SER A 8 -8.67 9.02 10.93
N ASN A 9 -8.19 10.23 10.61
CA ASN A 9 -7.02 10.83 11.27
C ASN A 9 -7.41 11.79 12.40
N HIS A 10 -8.71 11.96 12.68
CA HIS A 10 -9.24 12.90 13.66
C HIS A 10 -10.17 12.19 14.67
N PRO A 11 -9.68 11.91 15.89
CA PRO A 11 -10.43 11.11 16.87
C PRO A 11 -11.83 11.65 17.20
N GLU A 12 -11.99 12.98 17.28
CA GLU A 12 -13.28 13.60 17.57
C GLU A 12 -14.29 13.43 16.43
N LEU A 13 -13.81 13.39 15.19
CA LEU A 13 -14.65 13.16 14.03
C LEU A 13 -15.06 11.68 13.98
N ALA A 14 -14.13 10.78 14.24
CA ALA A 14 -14.41 9.35 14.35
C ALA A 14 -15.47 9.07 15.43
N ALA A 15 -15.40 9.75 16.58
CA ALA A 15 -16.41 9.66 17.64
C ALA A 15 -17.79 10.22 17.21
N THR A 16 -17.79 11.32 16.46
CA THR A 16 -19.04 11.90 15.91
C THR A 16 -19.72 10.94 14.94
N LEU A 17 -18.96 10.37 13.99
CA LEU A 17 -19.45 9.37 13.05
C LEU A 17 -19.91 8.09 13.77
N GLU A 18 -19.14 7.60 14.74
CA GLU A 18 -19.51 6.45 15.56
C GLU A 18 -20.83 6.66 16.27
N SER A 19 -21.05 7.82 16.90
CA SER A 19 -22.31 8.15 17.56
C SER A 19 -23.49 8.11 16.59
N LYS A 20 -23.31 8.62 15.37
CA LYS A 20 -24.35 8.60 14.33
C LYS A 20 -24.65 7.18 13.83
N PHE A 21 -23.62 6.38 13.55
CA PHE A 21 -23.78 5.03 13.03
C PHE A 21 -24.23 4.03 14.09
N SER A 22 -23.93 4.26 15.37
CA SER A 22 -24.38 3.40 16.48
C SER A 22 -25.92 3.36 16.59
N ALA A 23 -26.61 4.41 16.12
CA ALA A 23 -28.06 4.46 16.05
C ALA A 23 -28.67 3.38 15.13
N LEU A 24 -27.88 2.85 14.18
CA LEU A 24 -28.31 1.78 13.28
C LEU A 24 -28.28 0.38 13.92
N GLY A 25 -27.86 0.26 15.18
CA GLY A 25 -27.76 -1.03 15.88
C GLY A 25 -26.70 -1.98 15.33
N ARG A 26 -25.77 -1.48 14.52
CA ARG A 26 -24.65 -2.26 13.95
C ARG A 26 -23.37 -2.03 14.77
N PRO A 27 -22.50 -3.06 14.91
CA PRO A 27 -21.20 -2.87 15.53
C PRO A 27 -20.35 -1.86 14.73
N VAL A 28 -19.80 -0.87 15.42
CA VAL A 28 -18.88 0.13 14.85
C VAL A 28 -17.45 -0.17 15.32
N GLN A 29 -16.50 -0.16 14.40
CA GLN A 29 -15.07 -0.29 14.66
C GLN A 29 -14.32 0.91 14.09
N LYS A 30 -13.37 1.45 14.85
CA LYS A 30 -12.60 2.65 14.47
C LYS A 30 -11.15 2.30 14.24
N PHE A 31 -10.59 2.87 13.19
CA PHE A 31 -9.20 2.70 12.79
C PHE A 31 -8.58 4.09 12.65
N SER A 32 -7.50 4.30 13.38
CA SER A 32 -6.74 5.54 13.28
C SER A 32 -5.72 5.44 12.16
N LEU A 33 -5.61 6.51 11.39
CA LEU A 33 -4.51 6.66 10.45
C LEU A 33 -3.25 7.15 11.17
N PRO A 34 -2.05 6.68 10.77
CA PRO A 34 -1.80 5.67 9.75
C PRO A 34 -2.19 4.24 10.18
N LEU A 35 -2.57 3.37 9.24
CA LEU A 35 -3.04 1.98 9.48
C LEU A 35 -1.89 1.02 9.86
N LYS A 36 -1.07 1.42 10.84
CA LYS A 36 0.23 0.80 11.09
C LYS A 36 0.16 -0.68 11.42
N ASN A 37 -0.86 -1.08 12.18
CA ASN A 37 -0.94 -2.41 12.77
C ASN A 37 -2.23 -3.16 12.41
N GLU A 38 -3.23 -2.49 11.83
CA GLU A 38 -4.55 -3.07 11.61
C GLU A 38 -5.15 -2.53 10.31
N VAL A 39 -5.36 -3.42 9.35
CA VAL A 39 -6.25 -3.18 8.21
C VAL A 39 -7.58 -3.82 8.56
N PRO A 40 -8.71 -3.10 8.42
CA PRO A 40 -10.01 -3.68 8.72
C PRO A 40 -10.30 -4.89 7.82
N GLU A 41 -10.68 -6.01 8.44
CA GLU A 41 -11.24 -7.18 7.74
C GLU A 41 -12.70 -6.90 7.38
N ILE A 42 -12.91 -6.34 6.20
CA ILE A 42 -14.23 -5.93 5.70
C ILE A 42 -14.88 -7.11 4.99
N GLY A 43 -16.02 -7.58 5.50
CA GLY A 43 -16.80 -8.66 4.90
C GLY A 43 -17.75 -8.21 3.79
N GLN A 44 -18.45 -9.18 3.20
CA GLN A 44 -19.58 -8.91 2.31
C GLN A 44 -20.68 -8.23 3.13
N ASP A 45 -21.29 -7.16 2.62
CA ASP A 45 -22.35 -6.38 3.29
C ASP A 45 -21.88 -5.44 4.42
N ASP A 46 -20.56 -5.34 4.67
CA ASP A 46 -20.00 -4.38 5.61
C ASP A 46 -19.89 -2.97 5.00
N VAL A 47 -19.77 -1.96 5.86
CA VAL A 47 -19.58 -0.56 5.46
C VAL A 47 -18.22 -0.07 5.87
N LEU A 48 -17.50 0.53 4.93
CA LEU A 48 -16.31 1.31 5.20
C LEU A 48 -16.60 2.79 5.04
N VAL A 49 -16.32 3.57 6.09
CA VAL A 49 -16.38 5.03 6.08
C VAL A 49 -14.96 5.55 6.17
N ILE A 50 -14.51 6.32 5.19
CA ILE A 50 -13.18 6.93 5.18
C ILE A 50 -13.34 8.43 5.28
N GLN A 51 -12.75 9.03 6.30
CA GLN A 51 -12.60 10.48 6.34
C GLN A 51 -11.63 10.93 5.25
N GLU A 52 -12.07 11.86 4.42
CA GLU A 52 -11.23 12.52 3.44
C GLU A 52 -11.40 14.06 3.39
N PRO A 53 -10.35 14.81 3.01
CA PRO A 53 -9.01 14.31 2.68
C PRO A 53 -8.24 13.86 3.93
N ILE A 54 -7.32 12.91 3.72
CA ILE A 54 -6.46 12.33 4.75
C ILE A 54 -5.20 13.17 4.87
N PHE A 55 -4.91 13.71 6.05
CA PHE A 55 -3.66 14.44 6.29
C PHE A 55 -2.56 13.48 6.79
N ILE A 56 -1.56 13.22 5.95
CA ILE A 56 -0.36 12.43 6.28
C ILE A 56 0.87 13.14 5.70
N ASN A 57 1.92 13.27 6.50
CA ASN A 57 3.22 13.82 6.08
C ASN A 57 3.11 15.15 5.33
N ASN A 58 2.39 16.13 5.90
CA ASN A 58 2.14 17.45 5.32
C ASN A 58 1.40 17.46 3.96
N ASN A 59 0.74 16.37 3.59
CA ASN A 59 -0.06 16.27 2.39
C ASN A 59 -1.50 15.88 2.73
N TYR A 60 -2.44 16.40 1.94
CA TYR A 60 -3.82 15.95 1.92
C TYR A 60 -3.95 14.89 0.83
N LEU A 61 -4.46 13.72 1.18
CA LEU A 61 -4.52 12.53 0.33
C LEU A 61 -5.98 12.09 0.12
N SER A 62 -6.26 11.55 -1.05
CA SER A 62 -7.52 10.85 -1.37
C SER A 62 -7.21 9.38 -1.66
N ALA A 63 -7.76 8.50 -0.83
CA ALA A 63 -7.52 7.06 -0.85
C ALA A 63 -8.75 6.25 -1.28
N SER A 64 -9.92 6.89 -1.39
CA SER A 64 -11.21 6.26 -1.64
C SER A 64 -11.21 5.45 -2.93
N PHE A 65 -10.48 5.89 -3.97
CA PHE A 65 -10.36 5.11 -5.20
C PHE A 65 -9.63 3.78 -4.96
N SER A 66 -8.47 3.81 -4.31
CA SER A 66 -7.72 2.61 -3.97
C SER A 66 -8.51 1.66 -3.07
N TRP A 67 -9.25 2.21 -2.09
CA TRP A 67 -10.14 1.43 -1.23
C TRP A 67 -11.32 0.84 -1.99
N LYS A 68 -11.92 1.57 -2.94
CA LYS A 68 -12.98 1.02 -3.78
C LYS A 68 -12.47 -0.18 -4.58
N ASN A 69 -11.32 -0.05 -5.23
CA ASN A 69 -10.76 -1.15 -6.03
C ASN A 69 -10.44 -2.38 -5.16
N TYR A 70 -9.86 -2.16 -3.98
CA TYR A 70 -9.65 -3.23 -3.00
C TYR A 70 -10.98 -3.92 -2.63
N LEU A 71 -12.00 -3.15 -2.28
CA LEU A 71 -13.31 -3.69 -1.91
C LEU A 71 -13.96 -4.43 -3.08
N LYS A 72 -13.87 -3.93 -4.32
CA LYS A 72 -14.41 -4.62 -5.51
C LYS A 72 -13.82 -6.02 -5.68
N LEU A 73 -12.53 -6.22 -5.34
CA LEU A 73 -11.85 -7.51 -5.45
C LEU A 73 -12.13 -8.45 -4.27
N HIS A 74 -12.18 -7.91 -3.05
CA HIS A 74 -12.21 -8.73 -1.83
C HIS A 74 -13.60 -8.84 -1.20
N SER A 75 -14.39 -7.77 -1.30
CA SER A 75 -15.70 -7.61 -0.68
C SER A 75 -16.66 -6.82 -1.59
N PRO A 76 -17.01 -7.36 -2.78
CA PRO A 76 -17.74 -6.64 -3.83
C PRO A 76 -19.07 -6.03 -3.36
N ARG A 77 -19.75 -6.67 -2.41
CA ARG A 77 -21.02 -6.21 -1.84
C ARG A 77 -20.85 -5.25 -0.65
N ALA A 78 -19.63 -4.92 -0.25
CA ALA A 78 -19.38 -3.91 0.76
C ALA A 78 -19.66 -2.50 0.21
N VAL A 79 -20.00 -1.57 1.10
CA VAL A 79 -20.25 -0.16 0.77
C VAL A 79 -19.04 0.67 1.21
N LEU A 80 -18.58 1.57 0.34
CA LEU A 80 -17.61 2.60 0.68
C LEU A 80 -18.31 3.96 0.76
N LEU A 81 -18.15 4.67 1.88
CA LEU A 81 -18.59 6.03 2.08
C LEU A 81 -17.38 6.95 2.30
N SER A 82 -17.24 7.98 1.49
CA SER A 82 -16.25 9.04 1.71
C SER A 82 -16.88 10.14 2.55
N ALA A 83 -16.27 10.51 3.67
CA ALA A 83 -16.78 11.54 4.58
C ALA A 83 -15.86 12.78 4.56
N GLY A 84 -16.37 13.95 4.17
CA GLY A 84 -15.55 15.15 4.04
C GLY A 84 -16.35 16.46 4.14
N PHE A 85 -15.74 17.58 3.73
CA PHE A 85 -16.30 18.93 3.88
C PHE A 85 -16.63 19.63 2.54
N GLY A 86 -16.95 18.85 1.50
CA GLY A 86 -17.01 19.29 0.10
C GLY A 86 -18.39 19.74 -0.41
N ASN A 87 -19.46 19.63 0.38
CA ASN A 87 -20.84 19.93 -0.05
C ASN A 87 -21.20 19.27 -1.39
N LEU A 88 -20.84 17.98 -1.53
CA LEU A 88 -21.10 17.16 -2.71
C LEU A 88 -22.41 16.39 -2.55
N GLN A 89 -23.08 16.12 -3.66
CA GLN A 89 -24.29 15.29 -3.72
C GLN A 89 -23.97 13.98 -4.42
N ASP A 90 -23.55 12.98 -3.65
CA ASP A 90 -23.31 11.62 -4.13
C ASP A 90 -23.78 10.62 -3.07
N ALA A 91 -24.35 9.49 -3.51
CA ALA A 91 -24.89 8.46 -2.62
C ALA A 91 -23.81 7.79 -1.74
N ASN A 92 -22.55 7.83 -2.15
CA ASN A 92 -21.41 7.30 -1.42
C ASN A 92 -20.61 8.41 -0.70
N TYR A 93 -21.20 9.59 -0.51
CA TYR A 93 -20.57 10.73 0.13
C TYR A 93 -21.33 11.23 1.36
N LEU A 94 -20.59 11.54 2.43
CA LEU A 94 -21.11 12.15 3.66
C LEU A 94 -20.50 13.54 3.83
N ASP A 95 -21.34 14.58 3.75
CA ASP A 95 -20.94 15.93 4.14
C ASP A 95 -20.93 16.05 5.66
N LEU A 96 -19.75 16.23 6.23
CA LEU A 96 -19.53 16.35 7.67
C LEU A 96 -20.06 17.66 8.26
N LEU A 97 -20.22 18.73 7.46
CA LEU A 97 -20.87 19.97 7.91
C LEU A 97 -22.39 19.85 7.95
N LYS A 98 -22.93 18.92 7.17
CA LYS A 98 -24.37 18.73 6.96
C LYS A 98 -24.72 17.27 7.07
N LEU A 99 -24.27 16.63 8.15
CA LEU A 99 -24.58 15.22 8.37
C LEU A 99 -26.09 15.02 8.36
N PRO A 100 -26.61 14.05 7.57
CA PRO A 100 -28.03 13.81 7.49
C PRO A 100 -28.58 13.45 8.87
N ALA A 101 -29.79 13.92 9.16
CA ALA A 101 -30.49 13.56 10.39
C ALA A 101 -30.82 12.06 10.39
N ASP A 102 -31.20 11.53 9.21
CA ASP A 102 -31.45 10.13 8.95
C ASP A 102 -30.29 9.52 8.16
N ILE A 103 -29.39 8.84 8.88
CA ILE A 103 -28.24 8.16 8.26
C ILE A 103 -28.63 6.81 7.64
N GLU A 104 -29.80 6.27 7.98
CA GLU A 104 -30.32 5.01 7.44
C GLU A 104 -30.73 5.20 5.97
N GLU A 105 -31.35 6.33 5.63
CA GLU A 105 -31.69 6.67 4.24
C GLU A 105 -30.44 6.78 3.36
N THR A 106 -29.39 7.41 3.88
CA THR A 106 -28.11 7.52 3.15
C THR A 106 -27.48 6.15 2.95
N PHE A 107 -27.56 5.28 3.96
CA PHE A 107 -27.08 3.91 3.86
C PHE A 107 -27.86 3.10 2.81
N PHE A 108 -29.18 3.29 2.71
CA PHE A 108 -30.02 2.60 1.72
C PHE A 108 -29.70 2.99 0.27
N GLN A 109 -29.31 4.26 0.05
CA GLN A 109 -29.01 4.78 -1.29
C GLN A 109 -27.57 4.50 -1.74
N ALA A 110 -26.67 4.18 -0.81
CA ALA A 110 -25.26 3.98 -1.11
C ALA A 110 -25.01 2.77 -2.03
N ARG A 111 -24.12 2.95 -3.01
CA ARG A 111 -23.78 1.91 -3.98
C ARG A 111 -22.71 0.97 -3.42
N MET A 112 -22.80 -0.30 -3.79
CA MET A 112 -21.81 -1.33 -3.46
C MET A 112 -20.50 -1.11 -4.24
N ALA A 113 -19.40 -1.66 -3.75
CA ALA A 113 -18.08 -1.50 -4.37
C ALA A 113 -17.99 -2.09 -5.78
N GLU A 114 -18.74 -3.16 -6.06
CA GLU A 114 -18.80 -3.80 -7.39
C GLU A 114 -19.50 -2.95 -8.45
N GLU A 115 -20.41 -2.05 -8.03
CA GLU A 115 -21.15 -1.20 -8.95
C GLU A 115 -20.26 -0.16 -9.63
N GLU A 116 -20.68 0.27 -10.81
CA GLU A 116 -19.96 1.27 -11.60
C GLU A 116 -20.25 2.68 -11.05
N TRP A 117 -19.24 3.23 -10.36
CA TRP A 117 -19.22 4.59 -9.82
C TRP A 117 -17.78 5.03 -9.54
N ILE A 118 -17.55 6.33 -9.32
CA ILE A 118 -16.23 6.86 -9.01
C ILE A 118 -16.34 7.61 -7.68
N PRO A 119 -15.47 7.33 -6.69
CA PRO A 119 -15.47 8.09 -5.46
C PRO A 119 -15.28 9.58 -5.71
N CYS A 120 -16.02 10.39 -4.97
CA CYS A 120 -15.91 11.84 -5.04
C CYS A 120 -14.51 12.31 -4.58
N THR A 121 -13.94 13.29 -5.28
CA THR A 121 -12.72 13.95 -4.80
C THR A 121 -13.04 14.96 -3.72
N THR A 122 -12.29 14.92 -2.63
CA THR A 122 -12.38 15.87 -1.51
C THR A 122 -11.22 16.87 -1.51
N GLY A 123 -10.50 16.99 -2.65
CA GLY A 123 -9.37 17.91 -2.82
C GLY A 123 -8.01 17.36 -2.38
N GLY A 124 -7.92 16.08 -2.03
CA GLY A 124 -6.65 15.40 -1.75
C GLY A 124 -5.90 15.00 -3.02
N ILE A 125 -4.58 14.79 -2.89
CA ILE A 125 -3.73 14.14 -3.88
C ILE A 125 -4.22 12.72 -4.08
N ASP A 126 -4.43 12.31 -5.33
CA ASP A 126 -4.81 10.94 -5.66
C ASP A 126 -3.67 9.96 -5.31
N VAL A 127 -3.91 9.12 -4.31
CA VAL A 127 -2.94 8.11 -3.87
C VAL A 127 -2.78 7.00 -4.91
N GLN A 128 -3.79 6.72 -5.73
CA GLN A 128 -3.67 5.72 -6.79
C GLN A 128 -2.60 6.14 -7.81
N GLU A 129 -2.55 7.43 -8.16
CA GLU A 129 -1.49 7.96 -9.03
C GLU A 129 -0.11 7.80 -8.39
N LYS A 130 0.00 7.94 -7.06
CA LYS A 130 1.26 7.71 -6.34
C LYS A 130 1.68 6.25 -6.35
N ILE A 131 0.73 5.32 -6.21
CA ILE A 131 1.01 3.88 -6.34
C ILE A 131 1.51 3.59 -7.76
N PHE A 132 0.80 4.06 -8.78
CA PHE A 132 1.20 3.87 -10.18
C PHE A 132 2.62 4.39 -10.44
N ARG A 133 2.93 5.63 -10.02
CA ARG A 133 4.28 6.21 -10.17
C ARG A 133 5.36 5.48 -9.35
N PHE A 134 4.99 4.85 -8.23
CA PHE A 134 5.93 4.03 -7.47
C PHE A 134 6.36 2.82 -8.30
N PHE A 135 5.41 2.08 -8.90
CA PHE A 135 5.70 0.90 -9.70
C PHE A 135 6.35 1.24 -11.05
N GLU A 136 5.72 2.12 -11.84
CA GLU A 136 6.20 2.48 -13.18
C GLU A 136 7.46 3.37 -13.15
N GLY A 137 7.61 4.19 -12.11
CA GLY A 137 8.68 5.18 -12.02
C GLY A 137 8.38 6.49 -12.76
N HIS A 138 9.44 7.26 -13.00
CA HIS A 138 9.41 8.53 -13.75
C HIS A 138 10.08 8.41 -15.14
N GLY A 139 10.23 7.19 -15.66
CA GLY A 139 10.91 6.83 -16.92
C GLY A 139 10.66 5.35 -17.29
N ASP A 140 11.48 4.76 -18.16
CA ASP A 140 11.26 3.41 -18.74
C ASP A 140 11.59 2.20 -17.81
N GLU A 141 11.87 2.41 -16.51
CA GLU A 141 12.26 1.31 -15.61
C GLU A 141 11.37 1.23 -14.35
N SER A 142 10.52 0.20 -14.35
CA SER A 142 9.65 -0.14 -13.24
C SER A 142 10.45 -0.69 -12.03
N VAL A 143 9.90 -0.58 -10.83
CA VAL A 143 10.48 -1.17 -9.61
C VAL A 143 10.64 -2.68 -9.75
N THR A 144 9.64 -3.34 -10.35
CA THR A 144 9.59 -4.79 -10.50
C THR A 144 10.61 -5.28 -11.52
N ASP A 145 10.80 -4.57 -12.63
CA ASP A 145 11.84 -4.88 -13.62
C ASP A 145 13.24 -4.72 -13.03
N GLU A 146 13.47 -3.65 -12.28
CA GLU A 146 14.78 -3.39 -11.70
C GLU A 146 15.13 -4.42 -10.63
N LEU A 147 14.15 -4.77 -9.79
CA LEU A 147 14.30 -5.86 -8.83
C LEU A 147 14.50 -7.22 -9.51
N HIS A 148 13.84 -7.47 -10.65
CA HIS A 148 14.03 -8.69 -11.44
C HIS A 148 15.46 -8.79 -11.98
N LYS A 149 16.01 -7.70 -12.53
CA LYS A 149 17.41 -7.65 -13.00
C LYS A 149 18.37 -7.93 -11.85
N MET A 150 18.19 -7.28 -10.71
CA MET A 150 19.03 -7.52 -9.52
C MET A 150 18.95 -8.96 -9.05
N LEU A 151 17.74 -9.51 -8.93
CA LEU A 151 17.51 -10.90 -8.53
C LEU A 151 18.20 -11.89 -9.47
N ARG A 152 18.12 -11.67 -10.79
CA ARG A 152 18.79 -12.52 -11.78
C ARG A 152 20.30 -12.55 -11.57
N ILE A 153 20.92 -11.39 -11.33
CA ILE A 153 22.36 -11.31 -11.07
C ILE A 153 22.72 -12.03 -9.77
N CYS A 154 21.97 -11.81 -8.69
CA CYS A 154 22.22 -12.50 -7.42
C CYS A 154 22.02 -14.02 -7.52
N LYS A 155 21.08 -14.51 -8.35
CA LYS A 155 20.92 -15.94 -8.61
C LYS A 155 22.14 -16.54 -9.30
N ILE A 156 22.65 -15.87 -10.34
CA ILE A 156 23.87 -16.30 -11.03
C ILE A 156 25.02 -16.33 -10.03
N ALA A 157 25.21 -15.27 -9.23
CA ALA A 157 26.25 -15.22 -8.21
C ALA A 157 26.14 -16.37 -7.20
N ARG A 158 24.93 -16.67 -6.72
CA ARG A 158 24.69 -17.80 -5.81
C ARG A 158 25.08 -19.13 -6.45
N ASP A 159 24.71 -19.34 -7.71
CA ASP A 159 24.96 -20.59 -8.41
C ASP A 159 26.48 -20.75 -8.69
N GLU A 160 27.20 -19.68 -9.05
CA GLU A 160 28.66 -19.68 -9.18
C GLU A 160 29.36 -20.04 -7.86
N LEU A 161 28.93 -19.44 -6.74
CA LEU A 161 29.54 -19.70 -5.43
C LEU A 161 29.21 -21.10 -4.89
N LYS A 162 27.97 -21.57 -5.08
CA LYS A 162 27.46 -22.79 -4.44
C LYS A 162 27.62 -24.06 -5.27
N ILE A 163 27.53 -23.95 -6.59
CA ILE A 163 27.57 -25.09 -7.52
C ILE A 163 28.94 -25.17 -8.20
N HIS A 164 29.48 -24.03 -8.61
CA HIS A 164 30.76 -23.95 -9.32
C HIS A 164 31.95 -23.67 -8.39
N GLU A 165 31.69 -23.42 -7.10
CA GLU A 165 32.71 -23.16 -6.07
C GLU A 165 33.70 -22.05 -6.48
N ALA A 166 33.23 -21.05 -7.22
CA ALA A 166 34.02 -19.92 -7.66
C ALA A 166 34.48 -19.04 -6.48
N ASP A 167 35.61 -18.33 -6.64
CA ASP A 167 36.07 -17.37 -5.64
C ASP A 167 35.15 -16.14 -5.59
N PHE A 168 34.77 -15.71 -4.39
CA PHE A 168 33.86 -14.57 -4.23
C PHE A 168 34.43 -13.27 -4.82
N THR A 169 35.74 -13.07 -4.81
CA THR A 169 36.39 -11.89 -5.38
C THR A 169 36.20 -11.86 -6.90
N GLU A 170 36.27 -13.01 -7.56
CA GLU A 170 36.02 -13.18 -8.99
C GLU A 170 34.56 -12.86 -9.31
N VAL A 171 33.61 -13.51 -8.64
CA VAL A 171 32.16 -13.26 -8.79
C VAL A 171 31.84 -11.78 -8.55
N ARG A 172 32.44 -11.16 -7.53
CA ARG A 172 32.25 -9.74 -7.24
C ARG A 172 32.74 -8.85 -8.38
N ASN A 173 33.95 -9.06 -8.87
CA ASN A 173 34.59 -8.19 -9.86
C ASN A 173 34.02 -8.37 -11.27
N GLU A 174 33.61 -9.59 -11.62
CA GLU A 174 33.14 -9.91 -12.97
C GLU A 174 31.62 -9.81 -13.13
N LEU A 175 30.86 -10.02 -12.04
CA LEU A 175 29.41 -10.05 -12.07
C LEU A 175 28.76 -8.95 -11.23
N LEU A 176 29.08 -8.83 -9.93
CA LEU A 176 28.33 -7.94 -9.04
C LEU A 176 28.61 -6.45 -9.27
N LEU A 177 29.90 -6.06 -9.30
CA LEU A 177 30.31 -4.67 -9.48
C LEU A 177 29.96 -4.10 -10.87
N PRO A 178 30.19 -4.81 -12.00
CA PRO A 178 29.85 -4.29 -13.32
C PRO A 178 28.35 -4.01 -13.48
N ASN A 179 27.49 -4.75 -12.77
CA ASN A 179 26.04 -4.56 -12.78
C ASN A 179 25.54 -3.45 -11.84
N LYS A 180 26.44 -2.77 -11.10
CA LYS A 180 26.13 -1.61 -10.25
C LYS A 180 25.01 -1.84 -9.24
N LEU A 181 24.93 -3.05 -8.67
CA LEU A 181 23.81 -3.47 -7.81
C LEU A 181 23.57 -2.52 -6.62
N SER A 182 24.63 -1.98 -6.00
CA SER A 182 24.51 -1.00 -4.91
C SER A 182 23.84 0.30 -5.33
N HIS A 183 24.15 0.80 -6.53
CA HIS A 183 23.49 1.98 -7.07
C HIS A 183 22.00 1.71 -7.31
N LYS A 184 21.69 0.59 -7.97
CA LYS A 184 20.32 0.14 -8.23
C LYS A 184 19.52 0.02 -6.93
N TRP A 185 20.11 -0.59 -5.91
CA TRP A 185 19.52 -0.69 -4.58
C TRP A 185 19.23 0.66 -3.94
N ASN A 186 20.18 1.60 -3.98
CA ASN A 186 20.01 2.93 -3.40
C ASN A 186 18.87 3.71 -4.08
N VAL A 187 18.70 3.55 -5.39
CA VAL A 187 17.56 4.13 -6.14
C VAL A 187 16.24 3.52 -5.66
N LEU A 188 16.17 2.19 -5.55
CA LEU A 188 14.98 1.49 -5.03
C LEU A 188 14.66 1.92 -3.59
N GLN A 189 15.66 2.00 -2.72
CA GLN A 189 15.51 2.42 -1.33
C GLN A 189 15.02 3.88 -1.21
N SER A 190 15.56 4.77 -2.03
CA SER A 190 15.13 6.18 -2.08
C SER A 190 13.67 6.29 -2.53
N ARG A 191 13.30 5.54 -3.57
CA ARG A 191 11.91 5.47 -4.06
C ARG A 191 10.98 4.91 -2.97
N TRP A 192 11.39 3.83 -2.31
CA TRP A 192 10.66 3.24 -1.19
C TRP A 192 10.38 4.29 -0.10
N GLN A 193 11.43 4.94 0.41
CA GLN A 193 11.31 5.95 1.47
C GLN A 193 10.42 7.13 1.07
N PHE A 194 10.50 7.57 -0.19
CA PHE A 194 9.68 8.67 -0.69
C PHE A 194 8.18 8.32 -0.77
N TYR A 195 7.84 7.12 -1.24
CA TYR A 195 6.45 6.75 -1.50
C TYR A 195 5.72 6.13 -0.31
N MET A 196 6.44 5.48 0.62
CA MET A 196 5.83 4.79 1.76
C MET A 196 4.83 5.62 2.59
N PRO A 197 5.07 6.92 2.87
CA PRO A 197 4.09 7.74 3.61
C PRO A 197 2.72 7.81 2.93
N TYR A 198 2.65 7.78 1.59
CA TYR A 198 1.37 7.82 0.88
C TYR A 198 0.58 6.51 1.04
N PHE A 199 1.28 5.40 1.30
CA PHE A 199 0.67 4.07 1.39
C PHE A 199 0.15 3.75 2.79
N GLU A 200 0.48 4.58 3.79
CA GLU A 200 0.04 4.44 5.19
C GLU A 200 -1.49 4.44 5.40
N CYS A 201 -2.24 4.93 4.41
CA CYS A 201 -3.70 4.98 4.43
C CYS A 201 -4.39 3.91 3.57
N LEU A 202 -3.61 3.05 2.91
CA LEU A 202 -4.11 2.07 1.96
C LEU A 202 -4.39 0.71 2.61
N PRO A 203 -5.28 -0.10 2.01
CA PRO A 203 -5.57 -1.45 2.50
C PRO A 203 -4.34 -2.40 2.42
N TYR A 204 -3.37 -2.10 1.56
CA TYR A 204 -2.16 -2.91 1.37
C TYR A 204 -0.97 -2.47 2.24
N TYR A 205 -1.17 -1.53 3.18
CA TYR A 205 -0.05 -0.98 3.95
C TYR A 205 0.76 -2.05 4.69
N GLN A 206 0.11 -3.07 5.25
CA GLN A 206 0.81 -4.15 5.96
C GLN A 206 1.67 -5.00 5.03
N ASP A 207 1.21 -5.25 3.79
CA ASP A 207 2.03 -5.93 2.79
C ASP A 207 3.29 -5.10 2.50
N PHE A 208 3.14 -3.79 2.28
CA PHE A 208 4.28 -2.89 2.14
C PHE A 208 5.18 -2.89 3.38
N ALA A 209 4.65 -2.80 4.60
CA ALA A 209 5.45 -2.81 5.83
C ALA A 209 6.28 -4.09 5.99
N THR A 210 5.71 -5.24 5.61
CA THR A 210 6.39 -6.53 5.59
C THR A 210 7.54 -6.54 4.58
N LEU A 211 7.28 -6.08 3.36
CA LEU A 211 8.28 -5.95 2.30
C LEU A 211 9.39 -4.95 2.68
N GLY A 212 9.04 -3.88 3.39
CA GLY A 212 10.00 -2.90 3.94
C GLY A 212 10.95 -3.52 4.96
N SER A 213 10.51 -4.56 5.69
CA SER A 213 11.37 -5.31 6.60
C SER A 213 12.37 -6.18 5.82
N LEU A 214 11.94 -6.82 4.73
CA LEU A 214 12.85 -7.54 3.83
C LEU A 214 13.88 -6.60 3.20
N PHE A 215 13.47 -5.41 2.76
CA PHE A 215 14.38 -4.36 2.31
C PHE A 215 15.48 -4.09 3.34
N LYS A 216 15.12 -3.89 4.61
CA LYS A 216 16.11 -3.63 5.67
C LYS A 216 17.06 -4.82 5.90
N THR A 217 16.57 -6.05 5.79
CA THR A 217 17.39 -7.26 5.96
C THR A 217 18.44 -7.39 4.87
N ILE A 218 18.11 -7.11 3.61
CA ILE A 218 19.05 -7.29 2.48
C ILE A 218 19.99 -6.09 2.32
N ALA A 219 19.57 -4.91 2.80
CA ALA A 219 20.30 -3.65 2.62
C ALA A 219 21.82 -3.69 2.95
N PRO A 220 22.29 -4.36 4.01
CA PRO A 220 23.72 -4.40 4.33
C PRO A 220 24.59 -4.95 3.19
N PHE A 221 24.11 -5.95 2.44
CA PHE A 221 24.87 -6.52 1.32
C PHE A 221 25.13 -5.50 0.22
N PHE A 222 24.11 -4.72 -0.14
CA PHE A 222 24.22 -3.70 -1.17
C PHE A 222 24.90 -2.43 -0.68
N ALA A 223 24.70 -2.05 0.58
CA ALA A 223 25.32 -0.87 1.18
C ALA A 223 26.85 -0.97 1.22
N ASN A 224 27.38 -2.18 1.42
CA ASN A 224 28.81 -2.45 1.42
C ASN A 224 29.36 -2.80 0.02
N GLU A 225 28.80 -2.27 -1.06
CA GLU A 225 29.29 -2.54 -2.43
C GLU A 225 29.43 -4.03 -2.78
N CYS A 226 28.56 -4.87 -2.21
CA CYS A 226 28.61 -6.32 -2.35
C CYS A 226 30.00 -6.89 -1.99
N SER A 227 30.69 -6.32 -1.00
CA SER A 227 32.10 -6.63 -0.70
C SER A 227 32.34 -7.89 0.12
N GLU A 228 31.32 -8.40 0.81
CA GLU A 228 31.47 -9.49 1.78
C GLU A 228 30.55 -10.67 1.44
N GLU A 229 31.15 -11.83 1.23
CA GLU A 229 30.43 -13.08 0.98
C GLU A 229 29.55 -13.50 2.16
N SER A 230 30.06 -13.37 3.39
CA SER A 230 29.30 -13.69 4.60
C SER A 230 27.96 -12.95 4.63
N ILE A 231 27.97 -11.65 4.31
CA ILE A 231 26.75 -10.82 4.28
C ILE A 231 25.78 -11.32 3.20
N PHE A 232 26.27 -11.75 2.03
CA PHE A 232 25.41 -12.31 0.97
C PHE A 232 24.57 -13.49 1.49
N TRP A 233 25.20 -14.39 2.24
CA TRP A 233 24.55 -15.57 2.81
C TRP A 233 23.72 -15.27 4.05
N GLU A 234 24.24 -14.46 4.99
CA GLU A 234 23.55 -14.07 6.23
C GLU A 234 22.24 -13.34 5.96
N THR A 235 22.23 -12.48 4.94
CA THR A 235 21.03 -11.75 4.54
C THR A 235 20.04 -12.58 3.72
N GLN A 236 20.39 -13.82 3.37
CA GLN A 236 19.64 -14.67 2.44
C GLN A 236 19.24 -13.89 1.18
N CYS A 237 20.24 -13.24 0.56
CA CYS A 237 20.03 -12.18 -0.42
C CYS A 237 19.08 -12.60 -1.54
N VAL A 238 19.28 -13.78 -2.13
CA VAL A 238 18.45 -14.28 -3.22
C VAL A 238 17.02 -14.56 -2.75
N GLU A 239 16.84 -15.30 -1.66
CA GLU A 239 15.53 -15.71 -1.15
C GLU A 239 14.69 -14.50 -0.73
N ASN A 240 15.32 -13.50 -0.09
CA ASN A 240 14.61 -12.30 0.32
C ASN A 240 14.32 -11.35 -0.85
N LEU A 241 15.18 -11.29 -1.88
CA LEU A 241 14.85 -10.60 -3.15
C LEU A 241 13.68 -11.28 -3.88
N GLU A 242 13.60 -12.61 -3.89
CA GLU A 242 12.47 -13.35 -4.47
C GLU A 242 11.16 -13.05 -3.74
N ARG A 243 11.18 -13.05 -2.41
CA ARG A 243 10.03 -12.70 -1.58
C ARG A 243 9.60 -11.25 -1.83
N LEU A 244 10.56 -10.33 -1.90
CA LEU A 244 10.31 -8.93 -2.19
C LEU A 244 9.65 -8.75 -3.56
N LYS A 245 10.17 -9.43 -4.59
CA LYS A 245 9.62 -9.41 -5.95
C LYS A 245 8.19 -9.93 -5.97
N THR A 246 7.99 -11.12 -5.43
CA THR A 246 6.68 -11.78 -5.42
C THR A 246 5.63 -10.96 -4.67
N GLY A 247 6.01 -10.35 -3.53
CA GLY A 247 5.12 -9.49 -2.77
C GLY A 247 4.76 -8.20 -3.51
N LEU A 248 5.73 -7.56 -4.18
CA LEU A 248 5.46 -6.38 -5.00
C LEU A 248 4.56 -6.68 -6.19
N GLU A 249 4.80 -7.78 -6.92
CA GLU A 249 3.92 -8.21 -8.02
C GLU A 249 2.49 -8.52 -7.53
N LYS A 250 2.33 -9.09 -6.33
CA LYS A 250 1.00 -9.32 -5.75
C LYS A 250 0.25 -8.01 -5.52
N ILE A 251 0.93 -7.00 -4.98
CA ILE A 251 0.35 -5.67 -4.78
C ILE A 251 0.04 -5.03 -6.13
N GLU A 252 0.98 -5.06 -7.08
CA GLU A 252 0.82 -4.57 -8.46
C GLU A 252 -0.45 -5.06 -9.14
N ASN A 253 -0.63 -6.39 -9.12
CA ASN A 253 -1.79 -7.04 -9.72
C ASN A 253 -3.13 -6.70 -9.03
N SER A 254 -3.09 -6.18 -7.80
CA SER A 254 -4.30 -5.85 -7.02
C SER A 254 -4.81 -4.43 -7.22
N TYR A 255 -3.97 -3.48 -7.65
CA TYR A 255 -4.44 -2.10 -7.93
C TYR A 255 -4.53 -1.77 -9.43
N GLY A 256 -3.83 -2.51 -10.29
CA GLY A 256 -3.77 -2.28 -11.75
C GLY A 256 -4.99 -2.79 -12.54
N ARG A 257 -6.10 -3.14 -11.88
CA ARG A 257 -7.34 -3.63 -12.49
C ARG A 257 -8.52 -2.73 -12.15
#